data_AF-A0A0Q6KFG9-F1
#
_entry.id   AF-A0A0Q6KFG9-F1
#
_cell.length_a   1.000
_cell.length_b   1.000
_cell.length_c   1.000
_cell.angle_alpha   90.00
_cell.angle_beta   90.00
_cell.angle_gamma   90.00
#
_symmetry.space_group_name_H-M   'P 1'
#
loop_
_entity.id
_entity.type
_entity.pdbx_description
1 polymer ?
#
loop_
_entity_poly.entity_id
_entity_poly.type
_entity_poly.pdbx_seq_one_letter_code
_entity_poly.pdbx_strand_id
1 'polypeptide(L)'
;MALRICAPHLLLAAGMLLTAAPASAQEGVLFKNLMESVIGGGKNEIEYRQRPPLVVPPSTALPRPQEPGSARTAAWPNDPDVAKRREQRANALMPATEREKWRENQRPLLSQEELRKGRVAGRDGYGPSNVGTTTYEENIGPIRIGRDLAARKQQDNMDKLVYGTEPERQYLYEPPVGYRRPAGTAPLGPGRGGPREDTQAIGQLEFATGRPAPTIQ
;
A
#
# COMPACT_ATOMS: atom_id res chain seq x y z
N MET A 1 -72.38 46.20 -39.00
CA MET A 1 -72.25 44.92 -38.24
C MET A 1 -70.94 44.26 -38.63
N ALA A 2 -70.30 43.63 -37.65
CA ALA A 2 -68.88 43.37 -37.56
C ALA A 2 -68.35 42.17 -38.38
N LEU A 3 -67.13 42.34 -38.93
CA LEU A 3 -65.93 41.46 -38.85
C LEU A 3 -66.07 40.00 -39.39
N ARG A 4 -65.14 39.39 -40.15
CA ARG A 4 -63.66 39.49 -40.24
C ARG A 4 -63.15 39.02 -41.62
N ILE A 5 -62.05 39.64 -42.05
CA ILE A 5 -61.23 39.28 -43.22
C ILE A 5 -60.07 38.42 -42.74
N CYS A 6 -59.73 37.33 -43.44
CA CYS A 6 -58.34 36.95 -43.72
C CYS A 6 -58.29 35.84 -44.80
N ALA A 7 -57.88 36.23 -45.99
CA ALA A 7 -57.27 35.40 -47.05
C ALA A 7 -55.96 36.12 -47.43
N PRO A 8 -55.13 35.69 -48.40
CA PRO A 8 -55.01 34.42 -49.14
C PRO A 8 -53.52 33.96 -49.25
N HIS A 9 -53.23 33.01 -50.16
CA HIS A 9 -52.07 32.92 -51.10
C HIS A 9 -51.50 31.48 -51.19
N LEU A 10 -51.75 30.70 -52.26
CA LEU A 10 -51.16 30.70 -53.63
C LEU A 10 -49.71 30.19 -53.73
N LEU A 11 -49.57 29.07 -54.47
CA LEU A 11 -48.41 28.61 -55.30
C LEU A 11 -47.09 28.31 -54.56
N LEU A 12 -46.18 27.41 -54.99
CA LEU A 12 -45.84 26.86 -56.29
C LEU A 12 -45.02 25.56 -56.08
N ALA A 13 -44.97 24.72 -57.12
CA ALA A 13 -44.42 23.37 -57.15
C ALA A 13 -42.89 23.26 -57.32
N ALA A 14 -42.42 22.00 -57.26
CA ALA A 14 -41.28 21.39 -57.96
C ALA A 14 -39.93 21.24 -57.22
N GLY A 15 -39.36 20.03 -57.34
CA GLY A 15 -38.02 19.63 -56.88
C GLY A 15 -38.01 18.15 -56.52
N MET A 16 -38.17 17.22 -57.47
CA MET A 16 -37.14 16.72 -58.41
C MET A 16 -36.00 16.00 -57.67
N LEU A 17 -36.02 14.66 -57.81
CA LEU A 17 -34.99 13.72 -57.34
C LEU A 17 -33.59 14.15 -57.78
N LEU A 18 -32.63 14.16 -56.85
CA LEU A 18 -31.21 14.26 -57.17
C LEU A 18 -30.40 13.20 -56.41
N THR A 19 -29.96 12.22 -57.21
CA THR A 19 -28.79 11.35 -57.12
C THR A 19 -27.83 11.57 -55.94
N ALA A 20 -27.52 10.48 -55.23
CA ALA A 20 -26.39 10.37 -54.32
C ALA A 20 -25.06 10.56 -55.09
N ALA A 21 -24.40 11.69 -54.86
CA ALA A 21 -23.00 11.90 -55.19
C ALA A 21 -22.15 11.81 -53.91
N PRO A 22 -20.92 11.26 -53.97
CA PRO A 22 -20.06 11.11 -52.79
C PRO A 22 -19.61 12.50 -52.30
N ALA A 23 -19.73 12.72 -50.98
CA ALA A 23 -19.19 13.89 -50.31
C ALA A 23 -17.66 13.88 -50.41
N SER A 24 -17.12 14.62 -51.37
CA SER A 24 -15.69 14.85 -51.50
C SER A 24 -15.21 15.72 -50.33
N ALA A 25 -14.23 15.22 -49.57
CA ALA A 25 -13.58 15.91 -48.47
C ALA A 25 -12.84 17.18 -48.94
N GLN A 26 -13.55 18.29 -49.09
CA GLN A 26 -12.98 19.64 -49.23
C GLN A 26 -12.79 20.34 -47.87
N GLU A 27 -13.14 19.65 -46.79
CA GLU A 27 -13.16 20.17 -45.42
C GLU A 27 -11.76 20.37 -44.81
N GLY A 28 -10.71 19.85 -45.45
CA GLY A 28 -9.32 20.02 -44.98
C GLY A 28 -8.76 21.43 -45.18
N VAL A 29 -9.08 22.10 -46.29
CA VAL A 29 -8.57 23.46 -46.58
C VAL A 29 -9.35 24.54 -45.85
N LEU A 30 -10.66 24.36 -45.70
CA LEU A 30 -11.51 25.32 -44.99
C LEU A 30 -11.24 25.29 -43.48
N PHE A 31 -11.08 24.08 -42.91
CA PHE A 31 -10.67 23.92 -41.52
C PHE A 31 -9.24 24.43 -41.28
N LYS A 32 -8.30 24.17 -42.20
CA LYS A 32 -6.94 24.71 -42.11
C LYS A 32 -6.94 26.25 -42.10
N ASN A 33 -7.68 26.89 -43.01
CA ASN A 33 -7.75 28.35 -43.09
C ASN A 33 -8.46 28.97 -41.86
N LEU A 34 -9.49 28.30 -41.34
CA LEU A 34 -10.16 28.70 -40.10
C LEU A 34 -9.20 28.60 -38.89
N MET A 35 -8.48 27.50 -38.77
CA MET A 35 -7.51 27.28 -37.69
C MET A 35 -6.32 28.23 -37.79
N GLU A 36 -5.83 28.51 -38.99
CA GLU A 36 -4.79 29.49 -39.27
C GLU A 36 -5.24 30.92 -38.94
N SER A 37 -6.52 31.26 -39.14
CA SER A 37 -7.10 32.55 -38.78
C SER A 37 -7.38 32.72 -37.28
N VAL A 38 -7.72 31.64 -36.56
CA VAL A 38 -8.04 31.70 -35.12
C VAL A 38 -6.78 31.54 -34.25
N ILE A 39 -5.83 30.70 -34.67
CA ILE A 39 -4.65 30.30 -33.89
C ILE A 39 -3.37 30.98 -34.40
N GLY A 40 -3.41 31.61 -35.58
CA GLY A 40 -2.25 32.24 -36.21
C GLY A 40 -1.31 31.18 -36.82
N GLY A 41 -1.58 30.79 -38.06
CA GLY A 41 -0.82 29.74 -38.79
C GLY A 41 0.45 30.23 -39.50
N GLY A 42 1.06 31.32 -39.05
CA GLY A 42 2.39 31.70 -39.49
C GLY A 42 3.43 30.88 -38.72
N LYS A 43 4.32 30.17 -39.44
CA LYS A 43 5.58 29.70 -38.84
C LYS A 43 6.40 30.95 -38.50
N ASN A 44 6.15 31.53 -37.34
CA ASN A 44 7.01 32.57 -36.79
C ASN A 44 8.37 31.91 -36.60
N GLU A 45 9.30 32.20 -37.49
CA GLU A 45 10.67 31.73 -37.39
C GLU A 45 11.21 32.24 -36.06
N ILE A 46 11.38 31.32 -35.11
CA ILE A 46 11.79 31.67 -33.75
C ILE A 46 13.20 32.22 -33.89
N GLU A 47 13.35 33.53 -33.67
CA GLU A 47 14.65 34.16 -33.60
C GLU A 47 15.33 33.63 -32.33
N TYR A 48 16.16 32.59 -32.49
CA TYR A 48 16.90 31.96 -31.39
C TYR A 48 17.96 32.93 -30.88
N ARG A 49 17.56 33.82 -29.99
CA ARG A 49 18.48 34.67 -29.22
C ARG A 49 18.97 33.91 -28.00
N GLN A 50 20.17 34.28 -27.56
CA GLN A 50 20.71 33.78 -26.30
C GLN A 50 19.71 34.09 -25.18
N ARG A 51 19.41 33.08 -24.35
CA ARG A 51 18.53 33.26 -23.19
C ARG A 51 19.19 34.29 -22.26
N PRO A 52 18.41 35.19 -21.63
CA PRO A 52 18.97 36.11 -20.64
C PRO A 52 19.68 35.31 -19.53
N PRO A 53 20.78 35.84 -18.97
CA PRO A 53 21.53 35.14 -17.94
C PRO A 53 20.68 34.87 -16.71
N LEU A 54 20.96 33.76 -16.03
CA LEU A 54 20.26 33.36 -14.81
C LEU A 54 20.56 34.35 -13.69
N VAL A 55 19.54 35.03 -13.16
CA VAL A 55 19.66 35.91 -12.00
C VAL A 55 19.76 35.03 -10.75
N VAL A 56 20.97 34.96 -10.19
CA VAL A 56 21.21 34.24 -8.94
C VAL A 56 20.82 35.15 -7.77
N PRO A 57 20.07 34.65 -6.77
CA PRO A 57 19.76 35.43 -5.58
C PRO A 57 21.03 35.87 -4.84
N PRO A 58 21.03 37.06 -4.20
CA PRO A 58 22.22 37.65 -3.56
C PRO A 58 22.76 36.83 -2.37
N SER A 59 21.95 35.92 -1.81
CA SER A 59 22.39 34.99 -0.78
C SER A 59 21.74 33.63 -1.01
N THR A 60 22.54 32.57 -0.83
CA THR A 60 22.12 31.17 -0.82
C THR A 60 21.75 30.69 0.59
N ALA A 61 21.85 31.55 1.60
CA ALA A 61 21.52 31.20 2.97
C ALA A 61 20.01 30.96 3.09
N LEU A 62 19.65 29.74 3.48
CA LEU A 62 18.28 29.42 3.82
C LEU A 62 17.86 30.22 5.05
N PRO A 63 16.59 30.68 5.12
CA PRO A 63 16.03 31.22 6.36
C PRO A 63 16.25 30.25 7.51
N ARG A 64 16.47 30.76 8.72
CA ARG A 64 16.62 29.90 9.91
C ARG A 64 15.38 29.00 10.04
N PRO A 65 15.54 27.71 10.38
CA PRO A 65 14.40 26.83 10.63
C PRO A 65 13.47 27.47 11.65
N GLN A 66 12.17 27.41 11.41
CA GLN A 66 11.18 27.79 12.40
C GLN A 66 11.41 26.93 13.65
N GLU A 67 11.42 27.56 14.83
CA GLU A 67 11.42 26.82 16.10
C GLU A 67 10.32 25.75 16.05
N PRO A 68 10.60 24.50 16.48
CA PRO A 68 9.60 23.45 16.48
C PRO A 68 8.40 23.98 17.26
N GLY A 69 7.27 24.19 16.58
CA GLY A 69 6.07 24.80 17.16
C GLY A 69 5.62 23.99 18.36
N SER A 70 6.06 24.38 19.57
CA SER A 70 5.94 23.57 20.77
C SER A 70 4.66 23.82 21.56
N ALA A 71 3.78 24.68 21.06
CA ALA A 71 2.46 24.86 21.64
C ALA A 71 1.42 24.25 20.70
N ARG A 72 0.97 23.03 21.04
CA ARG A 72 -0.26 22.47 20.48
C ARG A 72 -1.36 23.53 20.62
N THR A 73 -1.91 23.99 19.50
CA THR A 73 -2.95 25.03 19.52
C THR A 73 -4.13 24.55 20.38
N ALA A 74 -4.51 25.33 21.39
CA ALA A 74 -5.60 25.01 22.33
C ALA A 74 -6.98 24.82 21.67
N ALA A 75 -7.10 25.17 20.39
CA ALA A 75 -8.32 25.02 19.59
C ALA A 75 -8.60 23.59 19.11
N TRP A 76 -7.61 22.67 19.15
CA TRP A 76 -7.82 21.28 18.70
C TRP A 76 -8.16 20.35 19.87
N PRO A 77 -9.24 19.56 19.77
CA PRO A 77 -9.56 18.52 20.74
C PRO A 77 -8.39 17.56 20.98
N ASN A 78 -8.36 16.98 22.18
CA ASN A 78 -7.40 15.92 22.48
C ASN A 78 -7.82 14.63 21.80
N ASP A 79 -6.92 14.10 20.97
CA ASP A 79 -7.11 12.82 20.30
C ASP A 79 -7.04 11.69 21.35
N PRO A 80 -8.11 10.89 21.52
CA PRO A 80 -8.14 9.80 22.48
C PRO A 80 -7.07 8.74 22.20
N ASP A 81 -6.68 8.53 20.95
CA ASP A 81 -5.70 7.51 20.59
C ASP A 81 -4.27 7.94 20.95
N VAL A 82 -3.97 9.24 20.81
CA VAL A 82 -2.69 9.81 21.29
C VAL A 82 -2.63 9.77 22.81
N ALA A 83 -3.74 10.04 23.50
CA ALA A 83 -3.83 9.92 24.96
C ALA A 83 -3.58 8.48 25.41
N LYS A 84 -4.29 7.50 24.82
CA LYS A 84 -4.09 6.07 25.08
C LYS A 84 -2.65 5.63 24.83
N ARG A 85 -2.05 6.08 23.72
CA ARG A 85 -0.65 5.73 23.39
C ARG A 85 0.33 6.30 24.41
N ARG A 86 0.10 7.53 24.90
CA ARG A 86 0.92 8.15 25.95
C ARG A 86 0.80 7.41 27.27
N GLU A 87 -0.42 7.04 27.67
CA GLU A 87 -0.69 6.24 28.87
C GLU A 87 -0.05 4.86 28.79
N GLN A 88 -0.17 4.17 27.65
CA GLN A 88 0.47 2.87 27.43
C GLN A 88 2.00 2.97 27.54
N ARG A 89 2.60 4.01 26.97
CA ARG A 89 4.04 4.26 27.07
C ARG A 89 4.47 4.53 28.52
N ALA A 90 3.71 5.35 29.26
CA ALA A 90 3.97 5.60 30.67
C ALA A 90 3.87 4.30 31.49
N ASN A 91 2.82 3.51 31.27
CA ASN A 91 2.60 2.22 31.93
C ASN A 91 3.70 1.19 31.62
N ALA A 92 4.26 1.21 30.41
CA ALA A 92 5.35 0.33 30.01
C ALA A 92 6.66 0.65 30.72
N LEU A 93 6.90 1.93 31.06
CA LEU A 93 8.10 2.38 31.78
C LEU A 93 8.03 2.08 33.28
N MET A 94 6.83 1.88 33.84
CA MET A 94 6.67 1.55 35.26
C MET A 94 7.13 0.11 35.54
N PRO A 95 7.86 -0.14 36.63
CA PRO A 95 8.21 -1.49 37.07
C PRO A 95 6.95 -2.29 37.42
N ALA A 96 6.97 -3.61 37.18
CA ALA A 96 5.79 -4.47 37.29
C ALA A 96 5.11 -4.41 38.68
N THR A 97 5.92 -4.34 39.75
CA THR A 97 5.45 -4.25 41.14
C THR A 97 4.70 -2.96 41.46
N GLU A 98 5.07 -1.84 40.83
CA GLU A 98 4.39 -0.55 41.01
C GLU A 98 3.20 -0.42 40.07
N ARG A 99 3.27 -1.03 38.89
CA ARG A 99 2.19 -1.05 37.90
C ARG A 99 0.93 -1.71 38.46
N GLU A 100 1.08 -2.82 39.18
CA GLU A 100 -0.05 -3.53 39.82
C GLU A 100 -0.69 -2.68 40.92
N LYS A 101 0.12 -2.11 41.82
CA LYS A 101 -0.37 -1.20 42.88
C LYS A 101 -1.07 0.04 42.32
N TRP A 102 -0.52 0.64 41.26
CA TRP A 102 -1.10 1.81 40.63
C TRP A 102 -2.43 1.48 39.94
N ARG A 103 -2.52 0.33 39.26
CA ARG A 103 -3.78 -0.18 38.68
C ARG A 103 -4.82 -0.48 39.74
N GLU A 104 -4.43 -1.04 40.88
CA GLU A 104 -5.35 -1.35 41.96
C GLU A 104 -5.91 -0.08 42.61
N ASN A 105 -5.06 0.92 42.84
CA ASN A 105 -5.45 2.20 43.44
C ASN A 105 -6.29 3.10 42.53
N GLN A 106 -6.17 2.97 41.20
CA GLN A 106 -6.92 3.78 40.24
C GLN A 106 -8.25 3.18 39.80
N ARG A 107 -8.48 1.90 40.10
CA ARG A 107 -9.77 1.30 39.79
C ARG A 107 -10.80 1.86 40.77
N PRO A 108 -11.90 2.46 40.27
CA PRO A 108 -12.99 2.83 41.16
C PRO A 108 -13.46 1.57 41.88
N LEU A 109 -13.53 1.63 43.21
CA LEU A 109 -14.12 0.55 44.01
C LEU A 109 -15.58 0.43 43.58
N LEU A 110 -15.97 -0.76 43.11
CA LEU A 110 -17.35 -1.01 42.72
C LEU A 110 -18.25 -0.96 43.95
N SER A 111 -19.36 -0.24 43.86
CA SER A 111 -20.37 -0.23 44.90
C SER A 111 -21.04 -1.61 45.03
N GLN A 112 -21.63 -1.89 46.19
CA GLN A 112 -22.35 -3.14 46.41
C GLN A 112 -23.49 -3.35 45.40
N GLU A 113 -24.10 -2.27 44.91
CA GLU A 113 -25.15 -2.29 43.90
C GLU A 113 -24.61 -2.68 42.51
N GLU A 114 -23.47 -2.12 42.11
CA GLU A 114 -22.80 -2.49 40.85
C GLU A 114 -22.32 -3.94 40.86
N LEU A 115 -21.80 -4.43 41.99
CA LEU A 115 -21.44 -5.83 42.18
C LEU A 115 -22.65 -6.76 42.03
N ARG A 116 -23.82 -6.33 42.53
CA ARG A 116 -25.08 -7.10 42.41
C ARG A 116 -25.65 -7.07 41.00
N LYS A 117 -25.45 -5.99 40.23
CA LYS A 117 -25.92 -5.87 38.84
C LYS A 117 -25.27 -6.90 37.90
N GLY A 118 -24.03 -7.32 38.19
CA GLY A 118 -23.36 -8.39 37.46
C GLY A 118 -23.78 -9.81 37.87
N ARG A 119 -24.58 -9.98 38.94
CA ARG A 119 -25.05 -11.27 39.41
C ARG A 119 -26.30 -11.69 38.62
N VAL A 120 -26.14 -12.70 37.77
CA VAL A 120 -27.28 -13.38 37.13
C VAL A 120 -27.90 -14.35 38.13
N ALA A 121 -29.19 -14.19 38.45
CA ALA A 121 -29.91 -15.09 39.35
C ALA A 121 -29.88 -16.53 38.80
N GLY A 122 -29.54 -17.50 39.65
CA GLY A 122 -29.44 -18.92 39.27
C GLY A 122 -28.02 -19.43 38.99
N ARG A 123 -26.98 -18.58 39.11
CA ARG A 123 -25.56 -18.98 39.05
C ARG A 123 -24.89 -19.01 40.42
N ASP A 124 -25.62 -19.40 41.46
CA ASP A 124 -25.11 -19.47 42.83
C ASP A 124 -24.38 -20.79 43.14
N GLY A 125 -24.33 -21.73 42.19
CA GLY A 125 -23.71 -23.05 42.34
C GLY A 125 -22.29 -23.19 41.77
N TYR A 126 -21.75 -22.18 41.10
CA TYR A 126 -20.32 -22.15 40.78
C TYR A 126 -19.63 -21.42 41.92
N GLY A 127 -19.12 -22.16 42.90
CA GLY A 127 -18.07 -21.65 43.79
C GLY A 127 -16.89 -21.11 42.96
N PRO A 128 -15.81 -20.58 43.57
CA PRO A 128 -14.61 -20.35 42.78
C PRO A 128 -14.35 -21.65 42.05
N SER A 129 -14.50 -21.67 40.71
CA SER A 129 -13.91 -22.75 39.95
C SER A 129 -12.52 -22.78 40.50
N ASN A 130 -12.10 -23.92 41.04
CA ASN A 130 -10.68 -24.18 41.13
C ASN A 130 -10.17 -23.68 39.78
N VAL A 131 -9.41 -22.58 39.81
CA VAL A 131 -8.66 -22.11 38.65
C VAL A 131 -7.61 -23.20 38.53
N GLY A 132 -8.08 -24.36 38.09
CA GLY A 132 -7.31 -25.52 37.75
C GLY A 132 -6.52 -24.98 36.60
N THR A 133 -5.27 -24.67 36.93
CA THR A 133 -4.18 -24.36 36.03
C THR A 133 -4.63 -24.58 34.60
N THR A 134 -5.00 -23.49 33.90
CA THR A 134 -5.42 -23.55 32.49
C THR A 134 -4.49 -24.52 31.81
N THR A 135 -5.04 -25.68 31.44
CA THR A 135 -4.20 -26.82 31.09
C THR A 135 -3.44 -26.42 29.84
N TYR A 136 -2.21 -26.92 29.69
CA TYR A 136 -1.37 -26.64 28.52
C TYR A 136 -2.16 -26.74 27.19
N GLU A 137 -3.11 -27.68 27.13
CA GLU A 137 -4.02 -27.91 26.00
C GLU A 137 -4.91 -26.71 25.65
N GLU A 138 -5.34 -25.90 26.63
CA GLU A 138 -6.24 -24.76 26.41
C GLU A 138 -5.48 -23.50 26.01
N ASN A 139 -4.35 -23.21 26.67
CA ASN A 139 -3.60 -21.97 26.43
C ASN A 139 -2.49 -22.11 25.38
N ILE A 140 -1.73 -23.20 25.43
CA ILE A 140 -0.50 -23.37 24.64
C ILE A 140 -0.74 -24.28 23.43
N GLY A 141 -1.64 -25.25 23.54
CA GLY A 141 -2.02 -26.17 22.47
C GLY A 141 -2.35 -25.46 21.14
N PRO A 142 -3.33 -24.53 21.12
CA PRO A 142 -3.72 -23.84 19.89
C PRO A 142 -2.58 -23.00 19.28
N ILE A 143 -1.76 -22.36 20.13
CA ILE A 143 -0.62 -21.55 19.69
C ILE A 143 0.43 -22.44 19.00
N ARG A 144 0.73 -23.62 19.57
CA ARG A 144 1.69 -24.56 18.98
C ARG A 144 1.17 -25.16 17.69
N ILE A 145 -0.10 -25.56 17.64
CA ILE A 145 -0.72 -26.04 16.41
C ILE A 145 -0.65 -24.97 15.32
N GLY A 146 -1.00 -23.71 15.64
CA GLY A 146 -0.90 -22.60 14.69
C GLY A 146 0.54 -22.38 14.20
N ARG A 147 1.53 -22.44 15.10
CA ARG A 147 2.95 -22.35 14.76
C ARG A 147 3.40 -23.49 13.85
N ASP A 148 3.02 -24.72 14.17
CA ASP A 148 3.43 -25.91 13.43
C ASP A 148 2.79 -25.93 12.03
N LEU A 149 1.53 -25.52 11.91
CA LEU A 149 0.86 -25.34 10.61
C LEU A 149 1.53 -24.25 9.77
N ALA A 150 1.88 -23.12 10.36
CA ALA A 150 2.60 -22.04 9.67
C ALA A 150 3.99 -22.51 9.20
N ALA A 151 4.70 -23.25 10.05
CA ALA A 151 6.01 -23.81 9.71
C ALA A 151 5.92 -24.82 8.55
N ARG A 152 4.92 -25.70 8.56
CA ARG A 152 4.67 -26.64 7.45
C ARG A 152 4.38 -25.91 6.14
N LYS A 153 3.48 -24.92 6.16
CA LYS A 153 3.19 -24.11 4.98
C LYS A 153 4.43 -23.38 4.45
N GLN A 154 5.30 -22.92 5.34
CA GLN A 154 6.55 -22.29 4.94
C GLN A 154 7.51 -23.30 4.32
N GLN A 155 7.61 -24.52 4.87
CA GLN A 155 8.41 -25.58 4.28
C GLN A 155 7.90 -25.94 2.87
N ASP A 156 6.59 -26.10 2.71
CA ASP A 156 5.97 -26.36 1.40
C ASP A 156 6.27 -25.25 0.38
N ASN A 157 6.35 -23.99 0.85
CA ASN A 157 6.75 -22.85 0.00
C ASN A 157 8.22 -22.91 -0.41
N MET A 158 9.11 -23.36 0.49
CA MET A 158 10.54 -23.52 0.19
C MET A 158 10.79 -24.71 -0.74
N ASP A 159 10.07 -25.81 -0.57
CA ASP A 159 10.21 -27.01 -1.41
C ASP A 159 9.73 -26.75 -2.86
N LYS A 160 8.77 -25.83 -3.03
CA LYS A 160 8.32 -25.34 -4.35
C LYS A 160 9.29 -24.37 -5.01
N LEU A 161 10.30 -23.88 -4.28
CA LEU A 161 11.26 -22.91 -4.80
C LEU A 161 12.31 -23.63 -5.66
N VAL A 162 12.00 -23.84 -6.94
CA VAL A 162 12.95 -24.41 -7.90
C VAL A 162 13.77 -23.29 -8.55
N TYR A 163 15.09 -23.45 -8.55
CA TYR A 163 16.01 -22.52 -9.18
C TYR A 163 15.67 -22.29 -10.67
N GLY A 164 15.62 -21.03 -11.08
CA GLY A 164 15.31 -20.63 -12.46
C GLY A 164 13.82 -20.62 -12.82
N THR A 165 12.94 -21.06 -11.91
CA THR A 165 11.49 -20.95 -12.04
C THR A 165 10.94 -19.88 -11.10
N GLU A 166 9.93 -19.15 -11.55
CA GLU A 166 9.30 -18.11 -10.74
C GLU A 166 8.28 -18.74 -9.77
N PRO A 167 8.36 -18.44 -8.46
CA PRO A 167 7.37 -18.88 -7.49
C PRO A 167 5.99 -18.26 -7.78
N GLU A 168 4.94 -19.02 -7.54
CA GLU A 168 3.56 -18.52 -7.67
C GLU A 168 3.30 -17.31 -6.76
N ARG A 169 2.50 -16.37 -7.25
CA ARG A 169 2.09 -15.18 -6.50
C ARG A 169 1.07 -15.54 -5.42
N GLN A 170 1.39 -15.26 -4.17
CA GLN A 170 0.56 -15.52 -2.99
C GLN A 170 -0.19 -14.29 -2.48
N TYR A 171 0.40 -13.10 -2.61
CA TYR A 171 -0.17 -11.88 -2.04
C TYR A 171 -0.29 -10.74 -3.05
N LEU A 172 -1.11 -9.75 -2.72
CA LEU A 172 -1.39 -8.65 -3.64
C LEU A 172 -0.21 -7.68 -3.82
N TYR A 173 0.62 -7.56 -2.78
CA TYR A 173 1.83 -6.74 -2.77
C TYR A 173 3.01 -7.39 -3.50
N GLU A 174 2.91 -8.68 -3.82
CA GLU A 174 3.93 -9.35 -4.61
C GLU A 174 3.80 -8.93 -6.08
N PRO A 175 4.94 -8.77 -6.77
CA PRO A 175 4.93 -8.36 -8.16
C PRO A 175 4.14 -9.36 -9.01
N PRO A 176 3.56 -8.92 -10.15
CA PRO A 176 2.91 -9.80 -11.10
C PRO A 176 3.84 -10.91 -11.60
N VAL A 177 3.27 -11.99 -12.12
CA VAL A 177 4.02 -13.11 -12.72
C VAL A 177 4.91 -12.59 -13.86
N GLY A 178 6.15 -13.03 -13.90
CA GLY A 178 7.18 -12.67 -14.88
C GLY A 178 8.26 -11.73 -14.33
N TYR A 179 8.01 -11.07 -13.19
CA TYR A 179 8.86 -10.00 -12.68
C TYR A 179 9.90 -10.48 -11.67
N ARG A 180 9.74 -11.66 -11.07
CA ARG A 180 10.74 -12.24 -10.15
C ARG A 180 11.85 -13.00 -10.88
N ARG A 181 11.71 -13.23 -12.18
CA ARG A 181 12.73 -13.89 -13.00
C ARG A 181 13.71 -12.85 -13.56
N PRO A 182 15.03 -13.03 -13.38
CA PRO A 182 16.00 -12.19 -14.06
C PRO A 182 15.91 -12.40 -15.57
N ALA A 183 16.25 -11.38 -16.36
CA ALA A 183 16.31 -11.51 -17.82
C ALA A 183 17.21 -12.69 -18.20
N GLY A 184 16.90 -13.40 -19.29
CA GLY A 184 17.68 -14.58 -19.71
C GLY A 184 19.16 -14.29 -20.01
N THR A 185 19.50 -13.01 -20.20
CA THR A 185 20.88 -12.51 -20.40
C THR A 185 21.56 -12.03 -19.13
N ALA A 186 20.83 -11.99 -18.01
CA ALA A 186 21.38 -11.53 -16.74
C ALA A 186 22.30 -12.61 -16.13
N PRO A 187 23.47 -12.23 -15.61
CA PRO A 187 24.37 -13.18 -14.96
C PRO A 187 23.69 -13.76 -13.71
N LEU A 188 23.53 -15.08 -13.70
CA LEU A 188 23.00 -15.86 -12.58
C LEU A 188 24.16 -16.55 -11.87
N GLY A 189 24.32 -16.30 -10.57
CA GLY A 189 25.40 -16.86 -9.74
C GLY A 189 26.29 -15.77 -9.13
N PRO A 190 27.30 -16.15 -8.31
CA PRO A 190 28.38 -15.24 -7.98
C PRO A 190 28.89 -14.72 -9.33
N GLY A 191 28.81 -13.42 -9.59
CA GLY A 191 29.20 -12.86 -10.90
C GLY A 191 30.65 -13.21 -11.25
N ARG A 192 31.21 -12.56 -12.27
CA ARG A 192 32.60 -12.82 -12.74
C ARG A 192 33.68 -12.87 -11.63
N GLY A 193 33.42 -12.35 -10.43
CA GLY A 193 34.25 -12.52 -9.24
C GLY A 193 33.50 -12.76 -7.91
N GLY A 194 32.35 -13.43 -7.90
CA GLY A 194 31.73 -13.80 -6.62
C GLY A 194 32.40 -15.04 -5.98
N PRO A 195 32.15 -15.31 -4.68
CA PRO A 195 32.80 -16.39 -3.95
C PRO A 195 32.51 -17.74 -4.61
N ARG A 196 33.57 -18.48 -4.93
CA ARG A 196 33.50 -19.87 -5.41
C ARG A 196 33.55 -20.80 -4.20
N GLU A 197 32.70 -21.82 -4.20
CA GLU A 197 32.80 -22.90 -3.22
C GLU A 197 34.18 -23.57 -3.35
N ASP A 198 34.90 -23.68 -2.24
CA ASP A 198 36.26 -24.20 -2.23
C ASP A 198 36.21 -25.73 -2.29
N THR A 199 36.15 -26.28 -3.50
CA THR A 199 36.00 -27.74 -3.74
C THR A 199 37.23 -28.54 -3.30
N GLN A 200 38.34 -27.86 -2.95
CA GLN A 200 39.58 -28.48 -2.51
C GLN A 200 39.70 -28.65 -0.99
N ALA A 201 38.73 -28.19 -0.20
CA ALA A 201 38.72 -28.40 1.24
C ALA A 201 38.33 -29.85 1.59
N ILE A 202 39.26 -30.77 1.36
CA ILE A 202 39.19 -32.18 1.79
C ILE A 202 39.01 -32.18 3.32
N GLY A 203 37.77 -32.41 3.77
CA GLY A 203 37.40 -32.47 5.19
C GLY A 203 36.19 -31.62 5.58
N GLN A 204 35.95 -30.46 4.95
CA GLN A 204 34.78 -29.63 5.31
C GLN A 204 33.47 -30.19 4.73
N LEU A 205 33.52 -30.71 3.50
CA LEU A 205 32.36 -31.37 2.88
C LEU A 205 31.99 -32.67 3.60
N GLU A 206 32.96 -33.39 4.16
CA GLU A 206 32.74 -34.63 4.91
C GLU A 206 31.95 -34.37 6.20
N PHE A 207 32.27 -33.28 6.90
CA PHE A 207 31.57 -32.85 8.10
C PHE A 207 30.15 -32.34 7.80
N ALA A 208 29.97 -31.61 6.69
CA ALA A 208 28.69 -31.02 6.31
C ALA A 208 27.70 -32.01 5.69
N THR A 209 28.19 -33.00 4.92
CA THR A 209 27.34 -33.94 4.16
C THR A 209 27.32 -35.36 4.73
N GLY A 210 28.21 -35.66 5.68
CA GLY A 210 28.29 -36.97 6.35
C GLY A 210 28.71 -38.13 5.43
N ARG A 211 29.27 -37.85 4.25
CA ARG A 211 29.74 -38.85 3.28
C ARG A 211 31.27 -38.78 3.17
N PRO A 212 31.99 -39.92 3.26
CA PRO A 212 33.43 -39.94 3.11
C PRO A 212 33.84 -39.58 1.67
N ALA A 213 34.98 -38.90 1.50
CA ALA A 213 35.48 -38.56 0.17
C ALA A 213 35.76 -39.82 -0.69
N PRO A 214 35.47 -39.78 -2.01
CA PRO A 214 35.80 -40.89 -2.90
C PRO A 214 37.33 -41.06 -2.97
N THR A 215 37.80 -42.27 -2.68
CA THR A 215 39.23 -42.63 -2.74
C THR A 215 39.70 -42.55 -4.20
N ILE A 216 40.64 -41.65 -4.48
CA ILE A 216 41.33 -41.59 -5.77
C ILE A 216 42.37 -42.72 -5.77
N GLN A 217 42.31 -43.62 -6.76
CA GLN A 217 43.36 -44.62 -7.03
C GLN A 217 44.55 -44.00 -7.75
#